data_AF-A0A9X2KBK1-F1
#
_entry.id   AF-A0A9X2KBK1-F1
#
_cell.length_a   1.000
_cell.length_b   1.000
_cell.length_c   1.000
_cell.angle_alpha   90.00
_cell.angle_beta   90.00
_cell.angle_gamma   90.00
#
_symmetry.space_group_name_H-M   'P 1'
#
loop_
_entity.id
_entity.type
_entity.pdbx_description
1 polymer ?
#
loop_
_entity_poly.entity_id
_entity_poly.type
_entity_poly.pdbx_seq_one_letter_code
_entity_poly.pdbx_strand_id
1 'polypeptide(L)'
;MSIATRSRLGLGLAAGAAVAAVSLILTPLAAIADDAAEPVAVEAPAAAEPAPAPAPEPAAEPATDPAPEPEPAPEPAAEPEPAPAPEPPAVVIADPGTTAEDALAEAVDEPTVTLFAAPAPAAAGDAAAPAAAPAAAAAPAPGDPCYPAVCIDNGTILLAVNPTGELNTYDGTGSAAGPGDVGLNYLPTNHDATSPGCLCEGWGVADPASGIWGGANLDTEGAGGTNLTVESFETTASTANSVVIVSDADRPVFRVTHEYVPSPATPNLYQVNVTIENLTGDTIATVQYRRVMDWDIEPTAFSEFVTIDGGTASALRYTSDDGFASPNPLSGPSFLNFEGNAVDNGPADHGALFDFAFGPLAAGRSLSFVIFYGAAANEEEARRALAAVGAEAYSFGQSDLDPTTGTPNTFIFAFGKIGGRAIFEAPVPAAPNPEAPAPTVGEPAAPAAPVAVVVPASVAEAAVADDTIEAAPTLASTGVESGALVWIALAVLLAGAGALGAGALRRVRG
;
A
#
# COMPACT_ATOMS: atom_id res chain seq x y z
N MET A 1 -13.65 -40.61 62.14
CA MET A 1 -13.75 -39.41 61.30
C MET A 1 -13.61 -39.84 59.85
N SER A 2 -14.65 -39.58 59.05
CA SER A 2 -15.04 -40.21 57.77
C SER A 2 -13.89 -40.55 56.82
N ILE A 3 -13.72 -41.82 56.40
CA ILE A 3 -14.49 -42.56 55.36
C ILE A 3 -14.39 -41.83 54.02
N ALA A 4 -13.43 -42.16 53.15
CA ALA A 4 -13.26 -43.35 52.30
C ALA A 4 -13.81 -43.16 50.87
N THR A 5 -12.86 -42.97 49.96
CA THR A 5 -12.61 -43.76 48.75
C THR A 5 -13.63 -44.84 48.36
N ARG A 6 -14.07 -44.84 47.08
CA ARG A 6 -13.94 -45.92 46.06
C ARG A 6 -14.87 -45.60 44.87
N SER A 7 -14.47 -45.52 43.60
CA SER A 7 -13.62 -46.36 42.73
C SER A 7 -14.40 -47.41 41.92
N ARG A 8 -14.32 -47.24 40.57
CA ARG A 8 -14.50 -48.18 39.44
C ARG A 8 -15.94 -48.65 39.16
N LEU A 9 -16.41 -48.91 37.94
CA LEU A 9 -15.79 -49.30 36.66
C LEU A 9 -16.54 -48.63 35.49
N GLY A 10 -15.89 -48.50 34.32
CA GLY A 10 -16.48 -47.92 33.11
C GLY A 10 -17.31 -48.87 32.26
N LEU A 11 -17.89 -48.29 31.21
CA LEU A 11 -18.07 -48.85 29.86
C LEU A 11 -18.58 -47.69 28.97
N GLY A 12 -17.98 -47.49 27.80
CA GLY A 12 -18.41 -46.48 26.84
C GLY A 12 -19.59 -46.93 25.97
N LEU A 13 -20.31 -45.97 25.38
CA LEU A 13 -20.55 -45.84 23.94
C LEU A 13 -21.22 -44.49 23.64
N ALA A 14 -21.06 -44.05 22.39
CA ALA A 14 -21.25 -42.70 21.84
C ALA A 14 -22.71 -42.26 21.57
N ALA A 15 -22.90 -40.94 21.38
CA ALA A 15 -23.29 -40.30 20.10
C ALA A 15 -24.12 -39.00 20.28
N GLY A 16 -23.82 -37.97 19.48
CA GLY A 16 -24.87 -37.16 18.82
C GLY A 16 -25.02 -35.69 19.22
N ALA A 17 -24.70 -34.81 18.26
CA ALA A 17 -24.67 -33.36 18.28
C ALA A 17 -26.00 -32.61 18.51
N ALA A 18 -25.90 -31.34 18.90
CA ALA A 18 -26.98 -30.35 18.95
C ALA A 18 -26.76 -29.24 17.91
N VAL A 19 -27.82 -28.92 17.18
CA VAL A 19 -27.98 -27.76 16.27
C VAL A 19 -29.24 -27.02 16.72
N ALA A 20 -29.22 -25.70 16.80
CA ALA A 20 -30.37 -24.85 16.45
C ALA A 20 -30.00 -23.35 16.44
N ALA A 21 -30.21 -22.73 15.28
CA ALA A 21 -30.28 -21.30 15.03
C ALA A 21 -31.69 -20.75 15.30
N VAL A 22 -31.81 -19.42 15.48
CA VAL A 22 -33.09 -18.71 15.48
C VAL A 22 -32.98 -17.47 14.58
N SER A 23 -33.89 -17.36 13.62
CA SER A 23 -34.10 -16.19 12.75
C SER A 23 -35.37 -15.42 13.14
N LEU A 24 -35.34 -14.10 12.93
CA LEU A 24 -36.44 -13.12 13.03
C LEU A 24 -37.63 -13.42 12.12
N ILE A 25 -38.85 -13.01 12.51
CA ILE A 25 -39.85 -12.28 11.68
C ILE A 25 -40.74 -11.36 12.57
N LEU A 26 -41.09 -10.19 12.01
CA LEU A 26 -41.88 -9.05 12.49
C LEU A 26 -43.43 -9.21 12.54
N THR A 27 -44.03 -8.50 13.51
CA THR A 27 -45.32 -7.73 13.54
C THR A 27 -46.68 -8.46 13.68
N PRO A 28 -47.80 -7.75 13.99
CA PRO A 28 -48.12 -6.99 15.23
C PRO A 28 -49.54 -7.33 15.76
N LEU A 29 -49.94 -6.97 17.00
CA LEU A 29 -51.38 -6.87 17.34
C LEU A 29 -51.71 -5.96 18.53
N ALA A 30 -52.83 -5.26 18.37
CA ALA A 30 -53.47 -4.34 19.29
C ALA A 30 -54.23 -5.02 20.46
N ALA A 31 -54.32 -4.27 21.57
CA ALA A 31 -55.32 -4.17 22.65
C ALA A 31 -56.42 -5.24 22.79
N ILE A 32 -56.74 -5.69 24.04
CA ILE A 32 -57.95 -5.34 24.85
C ILE A 32 -57.68 -5.67 26.35
N ALA A 33 -58.32 -4.89 27.25
CA ALA A 33 -58.25 -4.80 28.71
C ALA A 33 -58.70 -6.02 29.54
N ASP A 34 -58.29 -6.09 30.83
CA ASP A 34 -59.22 -6.06 31.98
C ASP A 34 -58.51 -5.77 33.33
N ASP A 35 -59.32 -5.28 34.26
CA ASP A 35 -59.15 -4.64 35.55
C ASP A 35 -58.79 -5.58 36.74
N ALA A 36 -58.12 -5.02 37.76
CA ALA A 36 -58.40 -5.18 39.20
C ALA A 36 -57.16 -5.15 40.16
N ALA A 37 -57.16 -4.12 41.02
CA ALA A 37 -56.80 -4.10 42.45
C ALA A 37 -55.31 -4.12 42.93
N GLU A 38 -54.75 -2.90 43.12
CA GLU A 38 -54.21 -2.25 44.35
C GLU A 38 -54.04 -3.09 45.68
N PRO A 39 -53.18 -2.74 46.69
CA PRO A 39 -52.35 -1.51 46.83
C PRO A 39 -50.99 -1.61 47.62
N VAL A 40 -50.36 -0.42 47.78
CA VAL A 40 -49.45 0.10 48.84
C VAL A 40 -47.94 -0.26 48.86
N ALA A 41 -47.08 0.75 48.65
CA ALA A 41 -46.04 1.17 49.61
C ALA A 41 -45.34 2.52 49.23
N VAL A 42 -45.81 3.59 49.88
CA VAL A 42 -45.07 4.73 50.48
C VAL A 42 -43.93 5.43 49.69
N GLU A 43 -44.21 6.65 49.22
CA GLU A 43 -43.23 7.69 48.81
C GLU A 43 -43.08 8.78 49.88
N ALA A 44 -41.85 9.33 50.01
CA ALA A 44 -41.51 10.73 50.28
C ALA A 44 -39.98 10.95 50.14
N PRO A 45 -39.48 12.19 49.92
CA PRO A 45 -39.72 13.04 48.76
C PRO A 45 -38.38 13.45 48.09
N ALA A 46 -38.39 13.74 46.79
CA ALA A 46 -37.28 14.42 46.10
C ALA A 46 -37.77 15.68 45.37
N ALA A 47 -36.90 16.67 45.36
CA ALA A 47 -37.19 18.10 45.27
C ALA A 47 -37.74 18.59 43.92
N ALA A 48 -38.53 19.66 44.00
CA ALA A 48 -39.02 20.40 42.84
C ALA A 48 -37.89 21.19 42.15
N GLU A 49 -37.69 20.97 40.87
CA GLU A 49 -36.94 21.88 39.99
C GLU A 49 -37.80 23.10 39.61
N PRO A 50 -37.19 24.29 39.43
CA PRO A 50 -37.93 25.51 39.12
C PRO A 50 -38.33 25.58 37.65
N ALA A 51 -39.48 26.21 37.38
CA ALA A 51 -39.98 26.45 36.02
C ALA A 51 -39.02 27.35 35.19
N PRO A 52 -38.92 27.15 33.87
CA PRO A 52 -38.09 27.99 33.00
C PRO A 52 -38.70 29.39 32.82
N ALA A 53 -37.83 30.41 32.74
CA ALA A 53 -38.17 31.81 32.51
C ALA A 53 -38.70 32.06 31.08
N PRO A 54 -39.51 33.11 30.83
CA PRO A 54 -40.02 33.42 29.50
C PRO A 54 -38.92 33.95 28.56
N ALA A 55 -39.01 33.57 27.29
CA ALA A 55 -38.10 33.97 26.21
C ALA A 55 -38.17 35.49 25.92
N PRO A 56 -37.05 36.15 25.54
CA PRO A 56 -37.04 37.56 25.17
C PRO A 56 -37.64 37.80 23.77
N GLU A 57 -38.28 38.96 23.59
CA GLU A 57 -38.82 39.45 22.31
C GLU A 57 -37.72 39.70 21.26
N PRO A 58 -38.01 39.56 19.96
CA PRO A 58 -37.02 39.72 18.90
C PRO A 58 -36.65 41.20 18.72
N ALA A 59 -35.34 41.46 18.64
CA ALA A 59 -34.80 42.78 18.29
C ALA A 59 -35.05 43.11 16.81
N ALA A 60 -35.35 44.38 16.53
CA ALA A 60 -35.56 44.90 15.18
C ALA A 60 -34.29 44.79 14.31
N GLU A 61 -34.47 44.36 13.06
CA GLU A 61 -33.41 44.26 12.04
C GLU A 61 -32.81 45.63 11.70
N PRO A 62 -31.48 45.74 11.48
CA PRO A 62 -30.88 46.96 10.98
C PRO A 62 -31.15 47.12 9.48
N ALA A 63 -31.51 48.34 9.08
CA ALA A 63 -31.68 48.71 7.67
C ALA A 63 -30.37 48.56 6.89
N THR A 64 -30.42 47.86 5.76
CA THR A 64 -29.31 47.68 4.83
C THR A 64 -29.09 48.95 3.99
N ASP A 65 -27.83 49.39 3.90
CA ASP A 65 -27.37 50.41 2.95
C ASP A 65 -27.45 49.85 1.52
N PRO A 66 -27.82 50.64 0.49
CA PRO A 66 -27.93 50.11 -0.87
C PRO A 66 -26.54 49.80 -1.46
N ALA A 67 -26.42 48.61 -2.04
CA ALA A 67 -25.22 48.13 -2.72
C ALA A 67 -24.82 49.05 -3.89
N PRO A 68 -23.52 49.29 -4.13
CA PRO A 68 -23.06 50.04 -5.30
C PRO A 68 -23.36 49.27 -6.61
N GLU A 69 -23.73 50.01 -7.65
CA GLU A 69 -23.97 49.47 -9.00
C GLU A 69 -22.73 48.76 -9.56
N PRO A 70 -22.91 47.64 -10.29
CA PRO A 70 -21.80 46.90 -10.85
C PRO A 70 -21.14 47.67 -12.01
N GLU A 71 -19.82 47.73 -12.01
CA GLU A 71 -19.03 48.28 -13.12
C GLU A 71 -19.22 47.44 -14.41
N PRO A 72 -19.17 48.06 -15.60
CA PRO A 72 -19.37 47.36 -16.86
C PRO A 72 -18.22 46.37 -17.13
N ALA A 73 -18.59 45.17 -17.55
CA ALA A 73 -17.67 44.09 -17.88
C ALA A 73 -16.69 44.50 -19.00
N PRO A 74 -15.39 44.15 -18.90
CA PRO A 74 -14.42 44.41 -19.96
C PRO A 74 -14.74 43.60 -21.22
N GLU A 75 -14.50 44.21 -22.38
CA GLU A 75 -14.68 43.57 -23.70
C GLU A 75 -13.79 42.32 -23.85
N PRO A 76 -14.23 41.28 -24.59
CA PRO A 76 -13.45 40.06 -24.73
C PRO A 76 -12.13 40.32 -25.47
N ALA A 77 -11.02 39.90 -24.86
CA ALA A 77 -9.74 39.83 -25.54
C ALA A 77 -9.82 38.81 -26.69
N ALA A 78 -9.22 39.15 -27.85
CA ALA A 78 -9.16 38.29 -29.01
C ALA A 78 -8.51 36.94 -28.68
N GLU A 79 -9.10 35.84 -29.16
CA GLU A 79 -8.55 34.49 -29.03
C GLU A 79 -7.12 34.41 -29.60
N PRO A 80 -6.15 33.84 -28.87
CA PRO A 80 -4.83 33.57 -29.42
C PRO A 80 -4.92 32.45 -30.48
N GLU A 81 -4.20 32.63 -31.59
CA GLU A 81 -4.09 31.60 -32.64
C GLU A 81 -3.56 30.28 -32.04
N PRO A 82 -4.07 29.11 -32.49
CA PRO A 82 -3.65 27.82 -31.96
C PRO A 82 -2.16 27.57 -32.27
N ALA A 83 -1.39 27.26 -31.23
CA ALA A 83 -0.01 26.84 -31.35
C ALA A 83 0.10 25.55 -32.20
N PRO A 84 1.17 25.39 -33.00
CA PRO A 84 1.38 24.17 -33.77
C PRO A 84 1.50 22.96 -32.83
N ALA A 85 0.91 21.83 -33.24
CA ALA A 85 0.91 20.59 -32.49
C ALA A 85 2.37 20.13 -32.21
N PRO A 86 2.68 19.65 -30.99
CA PRO A 86 4.00 19.15 -30.66
C PRO A 86 4.35 17.91 -31.49
N GLU A 87 5.57 17.89 -32.03
CA GLU A 87 6.10 16.72 -32.73
C GLU A 87 6.30 15.55 -31.73
N PRO A 88 6.07 14.29 -32.15
CA PRO A 88 6.25 13.14 -31.26
C PRO A 88 7.73 13.02 -30.83
N PRO A 89 8.01 12.66 -29.57
CA PRO A 89 9.37 12.58 -29.06
C PRO A 89 10.19 11.54 -29.83
N ALA A 90 11.43 11.90 -30.16
CA ALA A 90 12.37 11.02 -30.82
C ALA A 90 12.84 9.92 -29.86
N VAL A 91 12.70 8.66 -30.27
CA VAL A 91 13.17 7.49 -29.52
C VAL A 91 14.69 7.40 -29.62
N VAL A 92 15.40 7.67 -28.52
CA VAL A 92 16.84 7.43 -28.42
C VAL A 92 17.05 6.00 -27.89
N ILE A 93 17.67 5.15 -28.71
CA ILE A 93 18.06 3.79 -28.33
C ILE A 93 19.47 3.87 -27.75
N ALA A 94 19.66 3.55 -26.48
CA ALA A 94 20.98 3.46 -25.86
C ALA A 94 21.78 2.30 -26.47
N ASP A 95 23.09 2.51 -26.63
CA ASP A 95 24.00 1.50 -27.19
C ASP A 95 24.05 0.23 -26.30
N PRO A 96 24.16 -0.96 -26.93
CA PRO A 96 24.18 -2.24 -26.21
C PRO A 96 25.41 -2.33 -25.29
N GLY A 97 25.17 -2.39 -23.97
CA GLY A 97 26.21 -2.56 -22.94
C GLY A 97 26.18 -1.57 -21.78
N THR A 98 25.32 -0.54 -21.83
CA THR A 98 25.16 0.44 -20.74
C THR A 98 24.40 -0.20 -19.57
N THR A 99 24.98 -0.19 -18.36
CA THR A 99 24.29 -0.69 -17.15
C THR A 99 23.26 0.32 -16.64
N ALA A 100 22.32 -0.13 -15.80
CA ALA A 100 21.35 0.78 -15.16
C ALA A 100 22.05 1.88 -14.34
N GLU A 101 23.22 1.57 -13.77
CA GLU A 101 24.06 2.51 -13.02
C GLU A 101 24.80 3.50 -13.95
N ASP A 102 25.25 3.07 -15.14
CA ASP A 102 25.90 3.94 -16.13
C ASP A 102 24.93 4.90 -16.82
N ALA A 103 23.68 4.47 -17.05
CA ALA A 103 22.63 5.33 -17.61
C ALA A 103 22.10 6.38 -16.61
N LEU A 104 22.38 6.18 -15.31
CA LEU A 104 22.00 7.10 -14.23
C LEU A 104 23.03 8.22 -13.98
N ALA A 105 24.20 8.17 -14.65
CA ALA A 105 25.31 9.09 -14.39
C ALA A 105 25.41 10.26 -15.38
N GLU A 106 24.60 10.29 -16.45
CA GLU A 106 24.66 11.32 -17.49
C GLU A 106 23.45 12.26 -17.39
N ALA A 107 23.70 13.57 -17.25
CA ALA A 107 22.66 14.58 -17.20
C ALA A 107 22.08 14.79 -18.61
N VAL A 108 20.83 14.38 -18.81
CA VAL A 108 20.14 14.51 -20.10
C VAL A 108 19.22 15.73 -20.07
N ASP A 109 19.50 16.71 -20.93
CA ASP A 109 18.57 17.81 -21.26
C ASP A 109 17.44 17.23 -22.15
N GLU A 110 16.21 17.29 -21.63
CA GLU A 110 14.89 16.88 -22.19
C GLU A 110 14.30 15.51 -21.72
N PRO A 111 13.00 15.50 -21.28
CA PRO A 111 12.43 14.39 -20.51
C PRO A 111 12.11 13.17 -21.37
N THR A 112 12.74 12.03 -21.06
CA THR A 112 12.49 10.74 -21.73
C THR A 112 12.10 9.69 -20.70
N VAL A 113 10.97 9.00 -20.89
CA VAL A 113 10.61 7.82 -20.11
C VAL A 113 11.54 6.68 -20.53
N THR A 114 12.39 6.20 -19.61
CA THR A 114 13.35 5.14 -19.91
C THR A 114 12.65 3.78 -20.02
N LEU A 115 12.40 3.33 -21.25
CA LEU A 115 12.00 1.95 -21.55
C LEU A 115 13.23 1.05 -21.44
N PHE A 116 13.45 0.40 -20.31
CA PHE A 116 14.53 -0.59 -20.20
C PHE A 116 14.19 -1.85 -21.00
N ALA A 117 15.09 -2.24 -21.90
CA ALA A 117 15.12 -3.59 -22.44
C ALA A 117 15.69 -4.52 -21.36
N ALA A 118 15.02 -5.61 -21.02
CA ALA A 118 15.62 -6.66 -20.20
C ALA A 118 16.94 -7.16 -20.84
N PRO A 119 17.97 -7.52 -20.05
CA PRO A 119 19.21 -8.06 -20.59
C PRO A 119 18.90 -9.37 -21.34
N ALA A 120 19.41 -9.49 -22.56
CA ALA A 120 19.43 -10.75 -23.27
C ALA A 120 20.20 -11.79 -22.42
N PRO A 121 19.79 -13.08 -22.42
CA PRO A 121 20.49 -14.11 -21.66
C PRO A 121 21.96 -14.13 -22.07
N ALA A 122 22.84 -13.92 -21.10
CA ALA A 122 24.27 -13.83 -21.33
C ALA A 122 24.78 -15.06 -22.09
N ALA A 123 25.37 -14.84 -23.26
CA ALA A 123 26.16 -15.84 -23.92
C ALA A 123 27.35 -16.21 -23.00
N ALA A 124 27.50 -17.50 -22.72
CA ALA A 124 28.53 -18.02 -21.84
C ALA A 124 29.94 -17.62 -22.32
N GLY A 125 30.60 -16.73 -21.57
CA GLY A 125 31.99 -16.38 -21.83
C GLY A 125 32.50 -15.30 -20.88
N ASP A 126 33.25 -15.74 -19.85
CA ASP A 126 34.11 -14.95 -18.96
C ASP A 126 33.44 -13.90 -18.05
N ALA A 127 32.67 -14.37 -17.07
CA ALA A 127 32.28 -13.57 -15.91
C ALA A 127 33.27 -13.80 -14.74
N ALA A 128 33.80 -12.70 -14.19
CA ALA A 128 34.37 -12.70 -12.85
C ALA A 128 33.33 -13.24 -11.86
N ALA A 129 33.76 -14.05 -10.90
CA ALA A 129 32.87 -14.73 -9.97
C ALA A 129 31.95 -13.72 -9.25
N PRO A 130 30.62 -13.85 -9.37
CA PRO A 130 29.71 -12.96 -8.66
C PRO A 130 29.87 -13.18 -7.16
N ALA A 131 29.82 -12.09 -6.39
CA ALA A 131 29.57 -12.17 -4.96
C ALA A 131 28.28 -12.98 -4.76
N ALA A 132 28.29 -13.94 -3.83
CA ALA A 132 27.14 -14.79 -3.59
C ALA A 132 25.93 -13.93 -3.23
N ALA A 133 24.92 -13.92 -4.12
CA ALA A 133 23.64 -13.32 -3.82
C ALA A 133 23.09 -13.96 -2.54
N PRO A 134 22.53 -13.17 -1.59
CA PRO A 134 21.86 -13.74 -0.44
C PRO A 134 20.77 -14.71 -0.93
N ALA A 135 20.65 -15.87 -0.29
CA ALA A 135 19.64 -16.85 -0.67
C ALA A 135 18.25 -16.23 -0.47
N ALA A 136 17.45 -16.17 -1.53
CA ALA A 136 16.05 -15.76 -1.47
C ALA A 136 15.31 -16.62 -0.45
N ALA A 137 14.58 -15.98 0.47
CA ALA A 137 13.71 -16.69 1.41
C ALA A 137 12.50 -17.27 0.67
N ALA A 138 11.97 -18.39 1.19
CA ALA A 138 10.68 -18.93 0.73
C ALA A 138 9.55 -17.93 1.01
N ALA A 139 8.46 -18.01 0.25
CA ALA A 139 7.26 -17.21 0.49
C ALA A 139 6.80 -17.30 1.96
N PRO A 140 6.27 -16.21 2.55
CA PRO A 140 5.86 -16.19 3.96
C PRO A 140 4.79 -17.24 4.23
N ALA A 141 4.93 -17.95 5.34
CA ALA A 141 4.03 -19.01 5.78
C ALA A 141 3.35 -18.64 7.11
N PRO A 142 2.16 -19.20 7.41
CA PRO A 142 1.48 -18.95 8.68
C PRO A 142 2.38 -19.22 9.88
N GLY A 143 2.56 -18.20 10.73
CA GLY A 143 3.43 -18.25 11.91
C GLY A 143 4.81 -17.60 11.71
N ASP A 144 5.17 -17.24 10.48
CA ASP A 144 6.33 -16.38 10.22
C ASP A 144 6.06 -14.96 10.74
N PRO A 145 7.12 -14.21 11.11
CA PRO A 145 6.98 -12.80 11.47
C PRO A 145 6.30 -12.00 10.35
N CYS A 146 5.39 -11.10 10.74
CA CYS A 146 4.69 -10.19 9.82
C CYS A 146 3.75 -10.86 8.79
N TYR A 147 3.36 -12.12 8.97
CA TYR A 147 2.48 -12.85 8.06
C TYR A 147 1.06 -12.21 8.00
N PRO A 148 0.41 -12.10 6.81
CA PRO A 148 0.78 -12.68 5.50
C PRO A 148 1.78 -11.89 4.66
N ALA A 149 2.15 -10.69 5.09
CA ALA A 149 3.18 -9.88 4.46
C ALA A 149 4.59 -10.37 4.87
N VAL A 150 5.61 -9.63 4.42
CA VAL A 150 6.95 -9.63 5.00
C VAL A 150 7.29 -8.21 5.40
N CYS A 151 7.68 -8.02 6.66
CA CYS A 151 8.20 -6.74 7.14
C CYS A 151 9.69 -6.65 6.82
N ILE A 152 10.06 -5.72 5.95
CA ILE A 152 11.45 -5.39 5.63
C ILE A 152 11.81 -4.06 6.25
N ASP A 153 13.07 -3.88 6.69
CA ASP A 153 13.52 -2.60 7.22
C ASP A 153 14.97 -2.25 6.87
N ASN A 154 15.27 -0.94 6.91
CA ASN A 154 16.61 -0.39 6.73
C ASN A 154 17.17 0.25 8.02
N GLY A 155 16.56 -0.06 9.17
CA GLY A 155 16.84 0.57 10.47
C GLY A 155 16.24 1.96 10.69
N THR A 156 15.56 2.55 9.69
CA THR A 156 14.83 3.83 9.82
C THR A 156 13.38 3.70 9.37
N ILE A 157 13.16 3.05 8.24
CA ILE A 157 11.86 2.77 7.65
C ILE A 157 11.63 1.27 7.68
N LEU A 158 10.43 0.87 8.05
CA LEU A 158 9.92 -0.48 7.88
C LEU A 158 8.72 -0.47 6.93
N LEU A 159 8.67 -1.45 6.04
CA LEU A 159 7.55 -1.68 5.11
C LEU A 159 6.99 -3.09 5.30
N ALA A 160 5.69 -3.21 5.45
CA ALA A 160 5.00 -4.51 5.38
C ALA A 160 4.58 -4.81 3.94
N VAL A 161 5.36 -5.60 3.21
CA VAL A 161 5.17 -5.85 1.77
C VAL A 161 4.45 -7.18 1.56
N ASN A 162 3.33 -7.17 0.85
CA ASN A 162 2.59 -8.38 0.48
C ASN A 162 3.19 -9.05 -0.76
N PRO A 163 2.97 -10.37 -0.96
CA PRO A 163 3.41 -11.08 -2.16
C PRO A 163 2.89 -10.49 -3.48
N THR A 164 1.79 -9.76 -3.44
CA THR A 164 1.17 -9.05 -4.59
C THR A 164 1.68 -7.63 -4.81
N GLY A 165 2.61 -7.12 -4.00
CA GLY A 165 3.34 -5.87 -4.24
C GLY A 165 2.67 -4.61 -3.66
N GLU A 166 1.55 -4.73 -2.95
CA GLU A 166 0.95 -3.71 -2.07
C GLU A 166 1.51 -3.82 -0.63
N LEU A 167 1.33 -2.76 0.15
CA LEU A 167 1.72 -2.67 1.54
C LEU A 167 0.60 -3.12 2.48
N ASN A 168 0.86 -2.99 3.78
CA ASN A 168 -0.04 -3.20 4.91
C ASN A 168 -0.26 -4.67 5.32
N THR A 169 -0.35 -4.90 6.63
CA THR A 169 -0.78 -6.16 7.24
C THR A 169 -1.46 -5.87 8.58
N TYR A 170 -2.33 -6.75 9.03
CA TYR A 170 -2.97 -6.68 10.35
C TYR A 170 -2.08 -7.23 11.48
N ASP A 171 -0.94 -7.84 11.14
CA ASP A 171 -0.07 -8.47 12.12
C ASP A 171 1.41 -8.24 11.77
N GLY A 172 2.04 -7.28 12.44
CA GLY A 172 3.47 -6.99 12.43
C GLY A 172 4.26 -7.78 13.47
N THR A 173 3.65 -8.77 14.15
CA THR A 173 4.32 -9.53 15.22
C THR A 173 5.64 -10.12 14.73
N GLY A 174 6.69 -9.90 15.51
CA GLY A 174 8.05 -10.36 15.20
C GLY A 174 8.85 -9.39 14.31
N SER A 175 8.25 -8.28 13.87
CA SER A 175 8.94 -7.16 13.23
C SER A 175 9.46 -6.12 14.23
N ALA A 176 10.20 -5.12 13.75
CA ALA A 176 10.68 -4.00 14.58
C ALA A 176 9.56 -3.06 15.05
N ALA A 177 8.43 -2.99 14.32
CA ALA A 177 7.27 -2.18 14.71
C ALA A 177 6.49 -2.77 15.91
N GLY A 178 6.66 -4.08 16.16
CA GLY A 178 5.94 -4.81 17.20
C GLY A 178 4.62 -5.42 16.71
N PRO A 179 3.81 -6.00 17.63
CA PRO A 179 2.52 -6.57 17.28
C PRO A 179 1.49 -5.47 16.98
N GLY A 180 0.53 -5.78 16.10
CA GLY A 180 -0.47 -4.82 15.62
C GLY A 180 -0.48 -4.76 14.11
N ASP A 181 -1.31 -3.89 13.55
CA ASP A 181 -1.24 -3.51 12.15
C ASP A 181 0.07 -2.77 11.85
N VAL A 182 0.57 -2.94 10.63
CA VAL A 182 1.78 -2.24 10.17
C VAL A 182 1.76 -2.11 8.66
N GLY A 183 2.22 -0.96 8.17
CA GLY A 183 2.25 -0.56 6.77
C GLY A 183 3.58 0.10 6.45
N LEU A 184 3.58 1.43 6.37
CA LEU A 184 4.77 2.27 6.32
C LEU A 184 5.07 2.82 7.71
N ASN A 185 6.07 2.26 8.39
CA ASN A 185 6.42 2.62 9.77
C ASN A 185 7.74 3.41 9.85
N TYR A 186 7.72 4.51 10.60
CA TYR A 186 8.91 5.28 10.94
C TYR A 186 9.47 4.83 12.29
N LEU A 187 10.47 3.96 12.26
CA LEU A 187 11.03 3.29 13.44
C LEU A 187 11.51 4.24 14.57
N PRO A 188 12.04 5.45 14.30
CA PRO A 188 12.43 6.39 15.36
C PRO A 188 11.28 6.85 16.26
N THR A 189 10.06 6.96 15.74
CA THR A 189 8.84 7.24 16.54
C THR A 189 7.99 6.01 16.77
N ASN A 190 8.25 4.93 16.02
CA ASN A 190 7.42 3.73 15.92
C ASN A 190 5.97 4.03 15.49
N HIS A 191 5.79 5.09 14.72
CA HIS A 191 4.51 5.50 14.16
C HIS A 191 4.30 4.87 12.79
N ASP A 192 3.09 4.39 12.52
CA ASP A 192 2.63 3.99 11.20
C ASP A 192 1.91 5.14 10.49
N ALA A 193 1.70 4.98 9.19
CA ALA A 193 1.08 5.97 8.32
C ALA A 193 0.02 5.42 7.38
N THR A 194 -0.16 4.09 7.29
CA THR A 194 -0.97 3.50 6.21
C THR A 194 -1.77 2.29 6.64
N SER A 195 -1.48 1.70 7.81
CA SER A 195 -2.20 0.52 8.32
C SER A 195 -3.37 0.79 9.28
N PRO A 196 -3.43 1.92 10.01
CA PRO A 196 -4.59 2.20 10.85
C PRO A 196 -5.89 2.22 10.02
N GLY A 197 -7.04 2.04 10.69
CA GLY A 197 -8.35 2.10 10.02
C GLY A 197 -8.63 0.94 9.06
N CYS A 198 -8.12 1.04 7.84
CA CYS A 198 -8.21 0.04 6.79
C CYS A 198 -6.84 -0.20 6.13
N LEU A 199 -6.65 -1.38 5.53
CA LEU A 199 -5.43 -1.67 4.77
C LEU A 199 -5.55 -1.10 3.34
N CYS A 200 -5.82 0.20 3.26
CA CYS A 200 -6.16 0.96 2.05
C CYS A 200 -4.92 1.47 1.30
N GLU A 201 -3.92 0.60 1.13
CA GLU A 201 -2.77 0.86 0.26
C GLU A 201 -2.83 -0.12 -0.91
N GLY A 202 -2.68 0.39 -2.13
CA GLY A 202 -2.89 -0.44 -3.29
C GLY A 202 -2.42 0.13 -4.61
N TRP A 203 -2.45 -0.73 -5.62
CA TRP A 203 -1.99 -0.43 -6.95
C TRP A 203 -2.77 -1.16 -8.03
N GLY A 204 -2.76 -0.64 -9.26
CA GLY A 204 -3.29 -1.34 -10.41
C GLY A 204 -2.63 -0.93 -11.71
N VAL A 205 -2.66 -1.84 -12.70
CA VAL A 205 -2.20 -1.60 -14.08
C VAL A 205 -3.33 -1.95 -15.05
N ALA A 206 -3.43 -1.22 -16.15
CA ALA A 206 -4.47 -1.45 -17.15
C ALA A 206 -4.03 -1.15 -18.58
N ASP A 207 -4.66 -1.87 -19.52
CA ASP A 207 -4.78 -1.47 -20.92
C ASP A 207 -6.19 -0.87 -21.13
N PRO A 208 -6.31 0.46 -21.26
CA PRO A 208 -7.61 1.11 -21.40
C PRO A 208 -8.32 0.79 -22.72
N ALA A 209 -7.59 0.36 -23.77
CA ALA A 209 -8.21 0.06 -25.06
C ALA A 209 -9.01 -1.26 -25.02
N SER A 210 -8.52 -2.25 -24.29
CA SER A 210 -9.19 -3.54 -24.09
C SER A 210 -10.09 -3.57 -22.85
N GLY A 211 -9.87 -2.67 -21.89
CA GLY A 211 -10.54 -2.68 -20.59
C GLY A 211 -9.98 -3.69 -19.60
N ILE A 212 -8.84 -4.31 -19.93
CA ILE A 212 -8.15 -5.27 -19.08
C ILE A 212 -7.38 -4.54 -17.99
N TRP A 213 -7.49 -5.00 -16.76
CA TRP A 213 -6.73 -4.49 -15.62
C TRP A 213 -6.44 -5.60 -14.61
N GLY A 214 -5.48 -5.34 -13.73
CA GLY A 214 -5.27 -6.10 -12.51
C GLY A 214 -4.59 -5.23 -11.46
N GLY A 215 -4.74 -5.60 -10.20
CA GLY A 215 -4.23 -4.80 -9.09
C GLY A 215 -4.48 -5.44 -7.74
N ALA A 216 -3.93 -4.83 -6.70
CA ALA A 216 -4.06 -5.29 -5.33
C ALA A 216 -4.33 -4.12 -4.39
N ASN A 217 -5.18 -4.36 -3.41
CA ASN A 217 -5.47 -3.52 -2.25
C ASN A 217 -6.15 -4.46 -1.25
N LEU A 218 -5.62 -4.56 -0.03
CA LEU A 218 -6.12 -5.56 0.93
C LEU A 218 -7.53 -5.26 1.44
N ASP A 219 -7.94 -3.99 1.44
CA ASP A 219 -9.30 -3.58 1.81
C ASP A 219 -10.32 -3.90 0.71
N THR A 220 -10.07 -3.42 -0.52
CA THR A 220 -11.07 -3.51 -1.60
C THR A 220 -11.00 -4.78 -2.44
N GLU A 221 -9.80 -5.33 -2.67
CA GLU A 221 -9.58 -6.52 -3.50
C GLU A 221 -9.32 -7.78 -2.66
N GLY A 222 -8.93 -7.60 -1.39
CA GLY A 222 -8.59 -8.69 -0.49
C GLY A 222 -7.25 -9.36 -0.81
N ALA A 223 -6.93 -10.40 -0.04
CA ALA A 223 -5.69 -11.15 -0.19
C ALA A 223 -5.59 -11.80 -1.59
N GLY A 224 -4.50 -11.51 -2.29
CA GLY A 224 -4.23 -12.01 -3.65
C GLY A 224 -4.68 -11.07 -4.77
N GLY A 225 -5.41 -9.99 -4.47
CA GLY A 225 -5.81 -8.97 -5.44
C GLY A 225 -6.77 -9.46 -6.52
N THR A 226 -6.93 -8.62 -7.56
CA THR A 226 -7.81 -8.87 -8.70
C THR A 226 -7.00 -9.12 -9.97
N ASN A 227 -7.33 -10.22 -10.66
CA ASN A 227 -6.69 -10.68 -11.90
C ASN A 227 -5.18 -10.90 -11.79
N LEU A 228 -4.68 -11.16 -10.57
CA LEU A 228 -3.27 -11.41 -10.30
C LEU A 228 -2.99 -12.89 -10.11
N THR A 229 -1.78 -13.29 -10.51
CA THR A 229 -1.14 -14.52 -10.07
C THR A 229 0.29 -14.18 -9.67
N VAL A 230 0.67 -14.49 -8.44
CA VAL A 230 2.05 -14.31 -7.97
C VAL A 230 2.95 -15.30 -8.71
N GLU A 231 3.88 -14.79 -9.52
CA GLU A 231 4.88 -15.59 -10.23
C GLU A 231 6.06 -15.91 -9.30
N SER A 232 6.53 -14.91 -8.55
CA SER A 232 7.54 -15.09 -7.50
C SER A 232 7.44 -14.00 -6.43
N PHE A 233 7.90 -14.32 -5.23
CA PHE A 233 8.10 -13.37 -4.15
C PHE A 233 9.37 -13.76 -3.40
N GLU A 234 10.39 -12.92 -3.51
CA GLU A 234 11.71 -13.16 -2.92
C GLU A 234 12.02 -12.07 -1.92
N THR A 235 12.50 -12.43 -0.74
CA THR A 235 12.78 -11.46 0.32
C THR A 235 14.12 -11.69 1.01
N THR A 236 14.63 -10.60 1.58
CA THR A 236 15.68 -10.59 2.60
C THR A 236 15.16 -9.82 3.82
N ALA A 237 16.00 -9.56 4.83
CA ALA A 237 15.62 -8.70 5.95
C ALA A 237 15.30 -7.25 5.54
N SER A 238 15.87 -6.77 4.43
CA SER A 238 15.75 -5.37 4.01
C SER A 238 15.24 -5.17 2.59
N THR A 239 14.93 -6.24 1.85
CA THR A 239 14.46 -6.15 0.45
C THR A 239 13.31 -7.11 0.20
N ALA A 240 12.41 -6.74 -0.71
CA ALA A 240 11.35 -7.61 -1.21
C ALA A 240 11.21 -7.43 -2.73
N ASN A 241 11.05 -8.53 -3.46
CA ASN A 241 10.85 -8.53 -4.89
C ASN A 241 9.57 -9.32 -5.20
N SER A 242 8.50 -8.60 -5.54
CA SER A 242 7.22 -9.19 -5.97
C SER A 242 7.17 -9.18 -7.49
N VAL A 243 6.86 -10.35 -8.08
CA VAL A 243 6.57 -10.47 -9.51
C VAL A 243 5.20 -11.11 -9.67
N VAL A 244 4.29 -10.39 -10.31
CA VAL A 244 2.93 -10.85 -10.57
C VAL A 244 2.61 -10.84 -12.06
N ILE A 245 1.76 -11.78 -12.47
CA ILE A 245 1.14 -11.80 -13.79
C ILE A 245 -0.28 -11.27 -13.68
N VAL A 246 -0.59 -10.25 -14.50
CA VAL A 246 -1.95 -9.78 -14.73
C VAL A 246 -2.51 -10.52 -15.93
N SER A 247 -3.65 -11.19 -15.75
CA SER A 247 -4.26 -12.00 -16.81
C SER A 247 -5.68 -11.56 -17.15
N ASP A 248 -6.04 -11.70 -18.42
CA ASP A 248 -7.44 -11.70 -18.88
C ASP A 248 -7.88 -13.14 -19.07
N ALA A 249 -8.69 -13.63 -18.13
CA ALA A 249 -8.90 -15.06 -17.91
C ALA A 249 -7.54 -15.78 -17.81
N ASP A 250 -7.26 -16.75 -18.70
CA ASP A 250 -6.01 -17.51 -18.69
C ASP A 250 -4.90 -16.89 -19.56
N ARG A 251 -5.12 -15.71 -20.14
CA ARG A 251 -4.15 -15.06 -21.04
C ARG A 251 -3.33 -14.02 -20.28
N PRO A 252 -2.00 -14.17 -20.17
CA PRO A 252 -1.16 -13.16 -19.54
C PRO A 252 -1.11 -11.89 -20.38
N VAL A 253 -1.24 -10.74 -19.75
CA VAL A 253 -1.23 -9.42 -20.40
C VAL A 253 -0.05 -8.59 -19.90
N PHE A 254 0.11 -8.49 -18.59
CA PHE A 254 1.26 -7.81 -17.98
C PHE A 254 2.03 -8.74 -17.07
N ARG A 255 3.35 -8.58 -17.03
CA ARG A 255 4.15 -8.94 -15.86
C ARG A 255 4.51 -7.65 -15.15
N VAL A 256 4.19 -7.57 -13.86
CA VAL A 256 4.52 -6.41 -13.03
C VAL A 256 5.50 -6.86 -11.97
N THR A 257 6.60 -6.14 -11.86
CA THR A 257 7.63 -6.35 -10.84
C THR A 257 7.71 -5.13 -9.95
N HIS A 258 7.63 -5.35 -8.63
CA HIS A 258 7.90 -4.36 -7.59
C HIS A 258 9.12 -4.82 -6.80
N GLU A 259 10.25 -4.16 -7.01
CA GLU A 259 11.49 -4.44 -6.29
C GLU A 259 11.73 -3.35 -5.23
N TYR A 260 11.49 -3.68 -3.97
CA TYR A 260 11.71 -2.85 -2.79
C TYR A 260 13.14 -2.98 -2.29
N VAL A 261 13.88 -1.86 -2.29
CA VAL A 261 15.26 -1.78 -1.79
C VAL A 261 15.46 -0.51 -0.96
N PRO A 262 16.34 -0.50 0.05
CA PRO A 262 16.71 0.74 0.73
C PRO A 262 17.35 1.72 -0.27
N SER A 263 16.99 3.01 -0.17
CA SER A 263 17.64 4.02 -1.00
C SER A 263 19.12 4.16 -0.61
N PRO A 264 20.07 4.11 -1.58
CA PRO A 264 21.47 4.37 -1.28
C PRO A 264 21.75 5.85 -1.00
N ALA A 265 20.83 6.75 -1.38
CA ALA A 265 21.00 8.20 -1.26
C ALA A 265 20.64 8.72 0.14
N THR A 266 19.76 8.03 0.87
CA THR A 266 19.29 8.46 2.19
C THR A 266 18.67 7.30 2.97
N PRO A 267 18.88 7.18 4.29
CA PRO A 267 18.22 6.17 5.12
C PRO A 267 16.71 6.43 5.27
N ASN A 268 16.24 7.64 4.98
CA ASN A 268 14.83 8.04 5.13
C ASN A 268 13.90 7.47 4.05
N LEU A 269 14.42 6.74 3.05
CA LEU A 269 13.63 6.22 1.94
C LEU A 269 13.93 4.75 1.65
N TYR A 270 12.86 4.04 1.32
CA TYR A 270 12.86 2.91 0.42
C TYR A 270 12.60 3.36 -1.01
N GLN A 271 13.23 2.68 -1.95
CA GLN A 271 12.99 2.80 -3.38
C GLN A 271 12.28 1.53 -3.86
N VAL A 272 11.27 1.71 -4.70
CA VAL A 272 10.58 0.62 -5.40
C VAL A 272 10.81 0.78 -6.89
N ASN A 273 11.61 -0.12 -7.48
CA ASN A 273 11.74 -0.18 -8.92
C ASN A 273 10.52 -0.92 -9.49
N VAL A 274 9.65 -0.18 -10.18
CA VAL A 274 8.48 -0.77 -10.82
C VAL A 274 8.82 -1.05 -12.27
N THR A 275 8.58 -2.28 -12.71
CA THR A 275 8.71 -2.68 -14.12
C THR A 275 7.43 -3.34 -14.60
N ILE A 276 6.92 -2.88 -15.74
CA ILE A 276 5.72 -3.42 -16.39
C ILE A 276 6.12 -3.93 -17.77
N GLU A 277 5.99 -5.24 -18.00
CA GLU A 277 6.25 -5.90 -19.27
C GLU A 277 4.93 -6.24 -19.97
N ASN A 278 4.86 -6.01 -21.28
CA ASN A 278 3.75 -6.45 -22.12
C ASN A 278 3.96 -7.90 -22.58
N LEU A 279 3.13 -8.82 -22.08
CA LEU A 279 3.18 -10.26 -22.41
C LEU A 279 2.30 -10.65 -23.60
N THR A 280 1.58 -9.70 -24.17
CA THR A 280 0.72 -9.95 -25.34
C THR A 280 1.57 -10.04 -26.62
N GLY A 281 0.93 -10.49 -27.71
CA GLY A 281 1.55 -10.51 -29.04
C GLY A 281 1.49 -9.17 -29.79
N ASP A 282 0.78 -8.17 -29.25
CA ASP A 282 0.51 -6.89 -29.89
C ASP A 282 1.05 -5.72 -29.06
N THR A 283 1.11 -4.52 -29.65
CA THR A 283 1.48 -3.31 -28.90
C THR A 283 0.29 -2.81 -28.09
N ILE A 284 0.51 -2.59 -26.79
CA ILE A 284 -0.44 -1.88 -25.92
C ILE A 284 -0.21 -0.39 -26.15
N ALA A 285 -1.22 0.32 -26.66
CA ALA A 285 -1.05 1.72 -27.09
C ALA A 285 -0.83 2.70 -25.93
N THR A 286 -1.35 2.36 -24.75
CA THR A 286 -1.21 3.16 -23.53
C THR A 286 -1.26 2.21 -22.35
N VAL A 287 -0.30 2.30 -21.45
CA VAL A 287 -0.33 1.58 -20.18
C VAL A 287 -0.75 2.57 -19.10
N GLN A 288 -1.82 2.26 -18.37
CA GLN A 288 -2.21 3.03 -17.19
C GLN A 288 -1.73 2.34 -15.93
N TYR A 289 -1.29 3.14 -14.95
CA TYR A 289 -0.93 2.65 -13.62
C TYR A 289 -1.56 3.56 -12.58
N ARG A 290 -2.06 3.00 -11.49
CA ARG A 290 -2.55 3.73 -10.32
C ARG A 290 -1.80 3.25 -9.10
N ARG A 291 -1.42 4.19 -8.22
CA ARG A 291 -1.07 3.90 -6.83
C ARG A 291 -1.94 4.77 -5.94
N VAL A 292 -2.53 4.16 -4.92
CA VAL A 292 -3.47 4.79 -4.00
C VAL A 292 -3.11 4.37 -2.58
N MET A 293 -3.27 5.31 -1.65
CA MET A 293 -2.92 5.10 -0.26
C MET A 293 -3.76 6.02 0.61
N ASP A 294 -4.41 5.45 1.61
CA ASP A 294 -4.96 6.20 2.73
C ASP A 294 -3.84 6.61 3.68
N TRP A 295 -3.78 7.90 4.03
CA TRP A 295 -2.81 8.38 4.99
C TRP A 295 -3.45 8.35 6.36
N ASP A 296 -2.83 7.67 7.30
CA ASP A 296 -3.30 7.53 8.67
C ASP A 296 -2.16 7.89 9.63
N ILE A 297 -1.85 9.18 9.69
CA ILE A 297 -0.57 9.63 10.23
C ILE A 297 -0.59 9.65 11.76
N GLU A 298 0.04 8.66 12.36
CA GLU A 298 0.23 8.63 13.80
C GLU A 298 1.10 9.82 14.29
N PRO A 299 0.79 10.36 15.49
CA PRO A 299 -0.11 9.82 16.51
C PRO A 299 -1.56 10.32 16.42
N THR A 300 -1.97 10.95 15.31
CA THR A 300 -3.33 11.47 15.11
C THR A 300 -3.95 10.90 13.83
N ALA A 301 -3.90 9.57 13.65
CA ALA A 301 -4.56 8.89 12.54
C ALA A 301 -6.03 9.36 12.37
N PHE A 302 -6.53 9.37 11.14
CA PHE A 302 -7.81 9.94 10.68
C PHE A 302 -7.93 11.48 10.78
N SER A 303 -6.81 12.17 10.98
CA SER A 303 -6.73 13.60 11.23
C SER A 303 -5.35 14.09 10.82
N GLU A 304 -5.05 13.90 9.55
CA GLU A 304 -3.77 14.22 8.93
C GLU A 304 -3.86 15.41 8.00
N PHE A 305 -2.69 15.97 7.70
CA PHE A 305 -2.49 16.95 6.68
C PHE A 305 -1.75 16.32 5.51
N VAL A 306 -2.29 16.55 4.31
CA VAL A 306 -1.71 16.06 3.06
C VAL A 306 -1.23 17.23 2.22
N THR A 307 0.04 17.15 1.81
CA THR A 307 0.63 17.98 0.75
C THR A 307 0.83 17.10 -0.48
N ILE A 308 0.42 17.56 -1.66
CA ILE A 308 0.71 16.90 -2.96
C ILE A 308 1.33 17.92 -3.91
N ASP A 309 2.39 17.53 -4.59
CA ASP A 309 2.92 18.24 -5.75
C ASP A 309 3.20 17.24 -6.88
N GLY A 310 2.43 17.35 -7.98
CA GLY A 310 2.58 16.54 -9.18
C GLY A 310 3.74 16.96 -10.10
N GLY A 311 4.41 18.07 -9.79
CA GLY A 311 5.56 18.57 -10.53
C GLY A 311 5.26 18.81 -12.02
N THR A 312 6.17 18.38 -12.89
CA THR A 312 6.01 18.51 -14.34
C THR A 312 6.07 17.18 -15.07
N ALA A 313 5.76 16.08 -14.38
CA ALA A 313 5.84 14.74 -14.92
C ALA A 313 4.86 14.53 -16.08
N SER A 314 5.37 14.22 -17.27
CA SER A 314 4.52 14.00 -18.44
C SER A 314 3.65 12.76 -18.34
N ALA A 315 4.08 11.75 -17.56
CA ALA A 315 3.30 10.53 -17.37
C ALA A 315 2.20 10.68 -16.30
N LEU A 316 2.28 11.68 -15.42
CA LEU A 316 1.27 11.92 -14.39
C LEU A 316 0.01 12.51 -15.04
N ARG A 317 -1.05 11.73 -15.08
CA ARG A 317 -2.32 12.09 -15.72
C ARG A 317 -3.27 12.78 -14.75
N TYR A 318 -3.31 12.31 -13.51
CA TYR A 318 -4.23 12.79 -12.49
C TYR A 318 -3.68 12.48 -11.10
N THR A 319 -3.96 13.36 -10.14
CA THR A 319 -3.68 13.12 -8.73
C THR A 319 -4.71 13.84 -7.86
N SER A 320 -4.97 13.29 -6.68
CA SER A 320 -5.91 13.81 -5.68
C SER A 320 -5.60 13.22 -4.32
N ASP A 321 -6.43 13.58 -3.34
CA ASP A 321 -6.34 13.10 -1.97
C ASP A 321 -7.24 11.88 -1.63
N ASP A 322 -7.82 11.23 -2.62
CA ASP A 322 -8.71 10.09 -2.35
C ASP A 322 -7.93 8.78 -2.20
N GLY A 323 -7.44 8.55 -0.99
CA GLY A 323 -6.80 7.30 -0.55
C GLY A 323 -7.73 6.08 -0.50
N PHE A 324 -9.04 6.29 -0.57
CA PHE A 324 -10.05 5.23 -0.54
C PHE A 324 -10.52 4.80 -1.92
N ALA A 325 -9.98 5.43 -2.98
CA ALA A 325 -10.34 5.10 -4.34
C ALA A 325 -9.95 3.67 -4.69
N SER A 326 -10.71 3.07 -5.60
CA SER A 326 -10.37 1.76 -6.18
C SER A 326 -8.96 1.78 -6.80
N PRO A 327 -8.16 0.70 -6.61
CA PRO A 327 -6.84 0.59 -7.23
C PRO A 327 -6.91 0.40 -8.75
N ASN A 328 -8.09 0.15 -9.32
CA ASN A 328 -8.28 0.00 -10.77
C ASN A 328 -8.09 1.36 -11.49
N PRO A 329 -7.08 1.52 -12.37
CA PRO A 329 -6.87 2.76 -13.12
C PRO A 329 -8.06 3.13 -14.04
N LEU A 330 -8.88 2.15 -14.42
CA LEU A 330 -10.03 2.35 -15.30
C LEU A 330 -11.28 2.86 -14.57
N SER A 331 -11.26 2.94 -13.24
CA SER A 331 -12.38 3.48 -12.44
C SER A 331 -12.56 4.99 -12.62
N GLY A 332 -11.56 5.67 -13.18
CA GLY A 332 -11.58 7.11 -13.42
C GLY A 332 -11.19 7.95 -12.20
N PRO A 333 -11.15 9.28 -12.36
CA PRO A 333 -10.79 10.22 -11.29
C PRO A 333 -11.71 10.15 -10.08
N SER A 334 -11.15 10.30 -8.89
CA SER A 334 -11.87 10.45 -7.61
C SER A 334 -11.09 11.39 -6.70
N PHE A 335 -11.76 12.12 -5.80
CA PHE A 335 -11.14 13.04 -4.84
C PHE A 335 -12.06 13.20 -3.62
N LEU A 336 -11.47 13.60 -2.48
CA LEU A 336 -12.23 13.91 -1.27
C LEU A 336 -12.28 15.42 -1.05
N ASN A 337 -11.13 16.03 -0.76
CA ASN A 337 -11.04 17.45 -0.42
C ASN A 337 -10.39 18.25 -1.55
N PHE A 338 -9.46 17.67 -2.32
CA PHE A 338 -8.78 18.38 -3.39
C PHE A 338 -8.29 17.49 -4.54
N GLU A 339 -8.18 18.14 -5.71
CA GLU A 339 -7.58 17.57 -6.91
C GLU A 339 -6.28 18.32 -7.22
N GLY A 340 -5.27 17.61 -7.72
CA GLY A 340 -3.98 18.20 -8.09
C GLY A 340 -3.12 18.58 -6.88
N ASN A 341 -2.44 19.72 -6.97
CA ASN A 341 -1.49 20.15 -5.95
C ASN A 341 -2.20 20.81 -4.77
N ALA A 342 -1.77 20.47 -3.56
CA ALA A 342 -2.17 21.15 -2.33
C ALA A 342 -1.02 21.18 -1.34
N VAL A 343 -1.09 22.11 -0.38
CA VAL A 343 -0.14 22.22 0.73
C VAL A 343 -0.95 22.19 2.00
N ASP A 344 -0.57 21.28 2.90
CA ASP A 344 -1.16 21.07 4.23
C ASP A 344 -2.70 21.15 4.17
N ASN A 345 -3.30 20.37 3.28
CA ASN A 345 -4.75 20.22 3.26
C ASN A 345 -5.14 19.27 4.39
N GLY A 346 -6.05 19.70 5.27
CA GLY A 346 -6.42 18.95 6.46
C GLY A 346 -6.80 19.87 7.64
N PRO A 347 -7.02 19.32 8.84
CA PRO A 347 -6.98 17.89 9.12
C PRO A 347 -8.24 17.21 8.59
N ALA A 348 -8.08 16.08 7.92
CA ALA A 348 -9.17 15.21 7.50
C ALA A 348 -8.72 13.75 7.58
N ASP A 349 -9.60 12.83 7.21
CA ASP A 349 -9.33 11.41 6.97
C ASP A 349 -9.25 11.24 5.45
N HIS A 350 -8.04 11.19 4.91
CA HIS A 350 -7.75 11.23 3.48
C HIS A 350 -6.33 10.80 3.14
N GLY A 351 -6.01 10.70 1.86
CA GLY A 351 -4.76 10.07 1.44
C GLY A 351 -4.17 10.68 0.18
N ALA A 352 -3.71 9.81 -0.71
CA ALA A 352 -3.15 10.19 -1.98
C ALA A 352 -3.49 9.17 -3.07
N LEU A 353 -3.77 9.69 -4.27
CA LEU A 353 -3.99 8.92 -5.48
C LEU A 353 -3.12 9.50 -6.59
N PHE A 354 -2.39 8.65 -7.30
CA PHE A 354 -1.64 9.02 -8.49
C PHE A 354 -1.98 8.09 -9.65
N ASP A 355 -2.51 8.68 -10.72
CA ASP A 355 -2.79 8.02 -11.99
C ASP A 355 -1.75 8.40 -13.03
N PHE A 356 -1.15 7.38 -13.63
CA PHE A 356 -0.18 7.52 -14.70
C PHE A 356 -0.73 6.99 -16.02
N ALA A 357 -0.36 7.65 -17.11
CA ALA A 357 -0.57 7.16 -18.46
C ALA A 357 0.76 7.20 -19.21
N PHE A 358 1.30 6.02 -19.48
CA PHE A 358 2.53 5.85 -20.25
C PHE A 358 2.22 5.64 -21.73
N GLY A 359 3.21 5.90 -22.58
CA GLY A 359 3.11 5.72 -24.02
C GLY A 359 3.01 4.25 -24.46
N PRO A 360 3.10 3.99 -25.78
CA PRO A 360 2.98 2.65 -26.32
C PRO A 360 4.04 1.67 -25.79
N LEU A 361 3.61 0.48 -25.40
CA LEU A 361 4.45 -0.63 -24.95
C LEU A 361 4.34 -1.80 -25.93
N ALA A 362 5.37 -1.99 -26.77
CA ALA A 362 5.38 -3.08 -27.74
C ALA A 362 5.45 -4.46 -27.06
N ALA A 363 5.03 -5.50 -27.77
CA ALA A 363 5.07 -6.89 -27.30
C ALA A 363 6.47 -7.29 -26.80
N GLY A 364 6.54 -7.89 -25.62
CA GLY A 364 7.78 -8.32 -24.96
C GLY A 364 8.71 -7.18 -24.52
N ARG A 365 8.23 -5.93 -24.51
CA ARG A 365 8.97 -4.77 -24.01
C ARG A 365 8.48 -4.41 -22.62
N SER A 366 9.36 -3.73 -21.87
CA SER A 366 9.07 -3.22 -20.54
C SER A 366 9.20 -1.70 -20.48
N LEU A 367 8.43 -1.10 -19.58
CA LEU A 367 8.62 0.25 -19.09
C LEU A 367 8.92 0.19 -17.59
N SER A 368 9.67 1.17 -17.08
CA SER A 368 9.96 1.25 -15.64
C SER A 368 9.90 2.69 -15.14
N PHE A 369 9.56 2.81 -13.87
CA PHE A 369 9.59 4.05 -13.09
C PHE A 369 9.89 3.71 -11.63
N VAL A 370 10.02 4.73 -10.79
CA VAL A 370 10.40 4.56 -9.39
C VAL A 370 9.33 5.12 -8.48
N ILE A 371 9.01 4.38 -7.41
CA ILE A 371 8.23 4.86 -6.26
C ILE A 371 9.18 4.99 -5.07
N PHE A 372 8.97 5.97 -4.21
CA PHE A 372 9.68 6.11 -2.95
C PHE A 372 8.69 6.10 -1.79
N TYR A 373 8.97 5.29 -0.78
CA TYR A 373 8.27 5.28 0.50
C TYR A 373 9.23 5.67 1.60
N GLY A 374 8.78 6.45 2.57
CA GLY A 374 9.63 6.72 3.72
C GLY A 374 9.07 7.73 4.68
N ALA A 375 9.95 8.25 5.52
CA ALA A 375 9.61 9.23 6.55
C ALA A 375 10.87 9.92 7.07
N ALA A 376 10.69 11.10 7.63
CA ALA A 376 11.73 11.85 8.33
C ALA A 376 11.19 12.53 9.58
N ALA A 377 12.09 13.04 10.44
CA ALA A 377 11.69 13.64 11.72
C ALA A 377 10.90 14.95 11.58
N ASN A 378 10.95 15.57 10.40
CA ASN A 378 10.26 16.81 10.04
C ASN A 378 10.21 16.95 8.51
N GLU A 379 9.46 17.94 8.04
CA GLU A 379 9.26 18.19 6.61
C GLU A 379 10.55 18.62 5.90
N GLU A 380 11.41 19.39 6.57
CA GLU A 380 12.66 19.86 5.97
C GLU A 380 13.57 18.67 5.62
N GLU A 381 13.68 17.69 6.52
CA GLU A 381 14.41 16.44 6.27
C GLU A 381 13.74 15.58 5.20
N ALA A 382 12.40 15.53 5.15
CA ALA A 382 11.67 14.84 4.09
C ALA A 382 11.96 15.45 2.70
N ARG A 383 11.97 16.79 2.59
CA ARG A 383 12.36 17.50 1.36
C ARG A 383 13.80 17.21 0.96
N ARG A 384 14.74 17.14 1.91
CA ARG A 384 16.14 16.75 1.62
C ARG A 384 16.24 15.31 1.12
N ALA A 385 15.46 14.39 1.68
CA ALA A 385 15.42 13.01 1.22
C ALA A 385 14.92 12.91 -0.23
N LEU A 386 13.85 13.64 -0.57
CA LEU A 386 13.32 13.71 -1.94
C LEU A 386 14.27 14.41 -2.93
N ALA A 387 14.97 15.46 -2.49
CA ALA A 387 16.00 16.12 -3.28
C ALA A 387 17.17 15.18 -3.63
N ALA A 388 17.56 14.31 -2.69
CA ALA A 388 18.66 13.37 -2.87
C ALA A 388 18.37 12.30 -3.93
N VAL A 389 17.10 11.98 -4.18
CA VAL A 389 16.66 10.98 -5.17
C VAL A 389 16.05 11.60 -6.44
N GLY A 390 15.96 12.93 -6.50
CA GLY A 390 15.41 13.64 -7.66
C GLY A 390 13.93 13.35 -7.90
N ALA A 391 13.11 13.27 -6.85
CA ALA A 391 11.68 12.98 -7.00
C ALA A 391 10.96 14.03 -7.86
N GLU A 392 10.09 13.56 -8.76
CA GLU A 392 9.39 14.33 -9.80
C GLU A 392 7.93 14.64 -9.45
N ALA A 393 7.33 13.84 -8.54
CA ALA A 393 6.02 14.05 -7.93
C ALA A 393 6.04 13.47 -6.51
N TYR A 394 5.27 14.03 -5.58
CA TYR A 394 5.18 13.50 -4.21
C TYR A 394 3.87 13.83 -3.50
N SER A 395 3.63 13.08 -2.42
CA SER A 395 2.71 13.35 -1.33
C SER A 395 3.47 13.29 0.01
N PHE A 396 3.20 14.25 0.90
CA PHE A 396 3.55 14.15 2.31
C PHE A 396 2.30 13.94 3.14
N GLY A 397 2.43 13.10 4.16
CA GLY A 397 1.44 12.95 5.24
C GLY A 397 2.05 13.42 6.57
N GLN A 398 1.30 14.24 7.31
CA GLN A 398 1.71 14.81 8.60
C GLN A 398 0.56 14.74 9.62
N SER A 399 0.88 14.52 10.89
CA SER A 399 -0.11 14.54 11.98
C SER A 399 -0.64 15.96 12.25
N ASP A 400 -1.82 16.08 12.85
CA ASP A 400 -2.43 17.35 13.31
C ASP A 400 -1.71 18.02 14.49
N LEU A 401 -0.59 17.45 14.96
CA LEU A 401 0.20 18.06 16.04
C LEU A 401 0.98 19.30 15.60
N ASP A 402 1.62 19.24 14.43
CA ASP A 402 2.44 20.34 13.88
C ASP A 402 2.62 20.20 12.36
N PRO A 403 1.57 20.44 11.55
CA PRO A 403 1.65 20.33 10.10
C PRO A 403 2.63 21.33 9.48
N THR A 404 2.82 22.50 10.10
CA THR A 404 3.70 23.54 9.54
C THR A 404 5.17 23.13 9.50
N THR A 405 5.63 22.32 10.46
CA THR A 405 7.02 21.80 10.46
C THR A 405 7.09 20.31 10.17
N GLY A 406 5.97 19.60 10.23
CA GLY A 406 5.87 18.18 10.01
C GLY A 406 6.44 17.33 11.14
N THR A 407 6.44 17.83 12.37
CA THR A 407 6.87 17.05 13.56
C THR A 407 5.69 16.30 14.19
N PRO A 408 5.92 15.14 14.84
CA PRO A 408 7.21 14.47 15.09
C PRO A 408 7.73 13.65 13.90
N ASN A 409 6.95 13.52 12.83
CA ASN A 409 7.32 12.81 11.62
C ASN A 409 6.56 13.34 10.40
N THR A 410 7.26 13.43 9.27
CA THR A 410 6.66 13.62 7.95
C THR A 410 6.85 12.36 7.14
N PHE A 411 5.75 11.72 6.76
CA PHE A 411 5.77 10.55 5.88
C PHE A 411 5.85 10.98 4.42
N ILE A 412 6.43 10.12 3.60
CA ILE A 412 6.85 10.41 2.25
C ILE A 412 6.33 9.33 1.31
N PHE A 413 5.66 9.78 0.26
CA PHE A 413 5.30 8.96 -0.89
C PHE A 413 5.63 9.73 -2.16
N ALA A 414 6.52 9.21 -3.01
CA ALA A 414 6.99 9.98 -4.15
C ALA A 414 7.29 9.12 -5.37
N PHE A 415 7.51 9.78 -6.51
CA PHE A 415 7.77 9.13 -7.78
C PHE A 415 8.95 9.77 -8.49
N GLY A 416 9.69 8.98 -9.26
CA GLY A 416 10.76 9.43 -10.14
C GLY A 416 10.78 8.65 -11.44
N LYS A 417 11.46 9.20 -12.46
CA LYS A 417 11.50 8.65 -13.82
C LYS A 417 10.11 8.53 -14.47
N ILE A 418 9.25 9.50 -14.19
CA ILE A 418 7.89 9.63 -14.76
C ILE A 418 7.80 10.76 -15.81
N GLY A 419 8.97 11.22 -16.29
CA GLY A 419 9.09 12.20 -17.37
C GLY A 419 8.99 13.65 -16.90
N GLY A 420 9.28 13.91 -15.62
CA GLY A 420 9.33 15.23 -15.02
C GLY A 420 10.74 15.70 -14.70
N ARG A 421 10.82 16.91 -14.15
CA ARG A 421 12.03 17.41 -13.47
C ARG A 421 11.94 17.11 -11.98
N ALA A 422 13.08 17.01 -11.31
CA ALA A 422 13.09 16.96 -9.85
C ALA A 422 12.39 18.19 -9.25
N ILE A 423 11.51 17.98 -8.26
CA ILE A 423 10.78 19.05 -7.57
C ILE A 423 11.72 19.82 -6.64
N PHE A 424 12.60 19.11 -5.95
CA PHE A 424 13.58 19.71 -5.06
C PHE A 424 14.96 19.71 -5.70
N GLU A 425 15.65 20.84 -5.60
CA GLU A 425 17.04 20.93 -6.00
C GLU A 425 17.91 20.09 -5.06
N ALA A 426 18.77 19.26 -5.62
CA ALA A 426 19.78 18.56 -4.84
C ALA A 426 20.65 19.58 -4.08
N PRO A 427 21.05 19.31 -2.83
CA PRO A 427 21.98 20.16 -2.12
C PRO A 427 23.25 20.34 -2.97
N VAL A 428 23.57 21.58 -3.35
CA VAL A 428 24.80 21.88 -4.08
C VAL A 428 25.96 21.38 -3.21
N PRO A 429 26.79 20.43 -3.68
CA PRO A 429 27.95 20.00 -2.92
C PRO A 429 28.78 21.24 -2.63
N ALA A 430 29.09 21.46 -1.35
CA ALA A 430 29.85 22.64 -0.93
C ALA A 430 31.10 22.76 -1.81
N ALA A 431 31.24 23.91 -2.49
CA ALA A 431 32.41 24.17 -3.30
C ALA A 431 33.66 23.88 -2.44
N PRO A 432 34.68 23.19 -2.98
CA PRO A 432 35.88 22.91 -2.22
C PRO A 432 36.43 24.23 -1.69
N ASN A 433 36.48 24.35 -0.36
CA ASN A 433 36.91 25.57 0.31
C ASN A 433 38.32 25.95 -0.22
N PRO A 434 38.51 27.11 -0.89
CA PRO A 434 39.81 27.50 -1.41
C PRO A 434 40.84 27.78 -0.30
N GLU A 435 40.42 27.82 0.98
CA GLU A 435 41.30 27.98 2.14
C GLU A 435 41.63 26.67 2.88
N ALA A 436 41.17 25.50 2.43
CA ALA A 436 41.66 24.24 2.99
C ALA A 436 43.13 24.04 2.57
N PRO A 437 44.10 24.00 3.51
CA PRO A 437 45.48 23.72 3.14
C PRO A 437 45.54 22.33 2.51
N ALA A 438 46.19 22.23 1.35
CA ALA A 438 46.43 20.96 0.67
C ALA A 438 46.99 19.93 1.68
N PRO A 439 46.54 18.66 1.64
CA PRO A 439 47.12 17.64 2.50
C PRO A 439 48.62 17.59 2.21
N THR A 440 49.43 17.93 3.21
CA THR A 440 50.88 17.73 3.15
C THR A 440 51.11 16.25 2.91
N VAL A 441 51.59 15.92 1.72
CA VAL A 441 52.11 14.59 1.40
C VAL A 441 53.29 14.35 2.33
N GLY A 442 53.04 13.59 3.40
CA GLY A 442 54.08 13.09 4.28
C GLY A 442 54.98 12.14 3.50
N GLU A 443 56.28 12.39 3.60
CA GLU A 443 57.36 11.54 3.10
C GLU A 443 57.14 10.07 3.52
N PRO A 444 57.33 9.08 2.63
CA PRO A 444 56.99 7.69 2.91
C PRO A 444 57.85 7.14 4.07
N ALA A 445 57.20 6.79 5.17
CA ALA A 445 57.81 6.05 6.26
C ALA A 445 58.15 4.62 5.80
N ALA A 446 59.39 4.20 6.07
CA ALA A 446 59.93 2.89 5.76
C ALA A 446 59.09 1.74 6.34
N PRO A 447 59.01 0.58 5.66
CA PRO A 447 58.16 -0.53 6.09
C PRO A 447 58.69 -1.17 7.39
N ALA A 448 57.81 -1.29 8.39
CA ALA A 448 58.05 -2.06 9.60
C ALA A 448 57.95 -3.57 9.31
N ALA A 449 58.85 -4.34 9.94
CA ALA A 449 59.01 -5.78 9.79
C ALA A 449 57.78 -6.60 10.26
N PRO A 450 57.53 -7.80 9.70
CA PRO A 450 56.34 -8.58 9.99
C PRO A 450 56.40 -9.21 11.39
N VAL A 451 55.31 -9.07 12.14
CA VAL A 451 55.08 -9.79 13.41
C VAL A 451 54.38 -11.11 13.08
N ALA A 452 54.99 -12.22 13.48
CA ALA A 452 54.46 -13.56 13.30
C ALA A 452 53.25 -13.82 14.23
N VAL A 453 52.12 -14.22 13.65
CA VAL A 453 50.94 -14.71 14.39
C VAL A 453 51.06 -16.23 14.52
N VAL A 454 51.11 -16.71 15.77
CA VAL A 454 51.11 -18.13 16.12
C VAL A 454 49.67 -18.64 16.17
N VAL A 455 49.37 -19.65 15.37
CA VAL A 455 48.11 -20.41 15.39
C VAL A 455 48.25 -21.60 16.35
N PRO A 456 47.33 -21.84 17.30
CA PRO A 456 47.16 -23.15 17.90
C PRO A 456 46.12 -23.98 17.14
N ALA A 457 46.42 -25.28 17.00
CA ALA A 457 45.69 -26.26 16.21
C ALA A 457 44.79 -27.20 17.03
N SER A 458 43.76 -27.73 16.35
CA SER A 458 42.96 -28.96 16.60
C SER A 458 41.99 -28.94 17.80
N VAL A 459 40.76 -29.46 17.70
CA VAL A 459 40.30 -30.83 17.32
C VAL A 459 38.84 -30.75 16.77
N ALA A 460 38.53 -31.31 15.58
CA ALA A 460 37.94 -32.65 15.30
C ALA A 460 36.51 -32.87 15.88
N GLU A 461 35.51 -33.54 15.27
CA GLU A 461 35.18 -34.12 13.96
C GLU A 461 33.79 -34.79 14.17
N ALA A 462 32.86 -34.75 13.20
CA ALA A 462 31.72 -35.69 12.95
C ALA A 462 30.58 -34.94 12.22
N ALA A 463 29.86 -35.46 11.24
CA ALA A 463 29.94 -36.69 10.47
C ALA A 463 29.14 -36.47 9.17
N VAL A 464 29.58 -37.08 8.08
CA VAL A 464 28.92 -37.12 6.78
C VAL A 464 27.82 -38.18 6.81
N ALA A 465 26.65 -37.86 6.26
CA ALA A 465 25.63 -38.83 5.87
C ALA A 465 25.06 -38.46 4.50
N ASP A 466 24.61 -39.50 3.82
CA ASP A 466 24.67 -39.72 2.38
C ASP A 466 23.43 -39.23 1.62
N ASP A 467 23.61 -39.23 0.31
CA ASP A 467 22.80 -38.76 -0.81
C ASP A 467 21.37 -39.31 -0.85
N THR A 468 20.39 -38.48 -1.25
CA THR A 468 19.25 -38.91 -2.10
C THR A 468 18.49 -37.71 -2.67
N ILE A 469 18.55 -37.58 -3.99
CA ILE A 469 17.75 -36.66 -4.80
C ILE A 469 16.32 -37.19 -4.91
N GLU A 470 15.36 -36.39 -4.46
CA GLU A 470 13.91 -36.55 -4.70
C GLU A 470 13.36 -35.26 -5.31
N ALA A 471 12.44 -35.41 -6.26
CA ALA A 471 11.92 -34.38 -7.14
C ALA A 471 11.13 -33.26 -6.41
N ALA A 472 11.14 -32.07 -7.00
CA ALA A 472 10.41 -30.89 -6.54
C ALA A 472 8.91 -31.18 -6.34
N PRO A 473 8.28 -30.74 -5.23
CA PRO A 473 6.85 -30.80 -5.09
C PRO A 473 6.21 -29.69 -5.93
N THR A 474 5.39 -30.09 -6.90
CA THR A 474 4.39 -29.21 -7.52
C THR A 474 3.41 -28.74 -6.45
N LEU A 475 3.22 -27.42 -6.31
CA LEU A 475 2.16 -26.86 -5.48
C LEU A 475 0.81 -27.33 -6.05
N ALA A 476 0.15 -28.21 -5.30
CA ALA A 476 -1.20 -28.64 -5.61
C ALA A 476 -2.15 -27.47 -5.40
N SER A 477 -2.88 -27.12 -6.46
CA SER A 477 -4.12 -26.37 -6.39
C SER A 477 -5.00 -26.94 -5.28
N THR A 478 -5.19 -26.20 -4.19
CA THR A 478 -6.31 -26.44 -3.29
C THR A 478 -7.56 -25.88 -3.98
N GLY A 479 -8.03 -26.63 -4.97
CA GLY A 479 -9.38 -26.48 -5.48
C GLY A 479 -10.33 -26.67 -4.31
N VAL A 480 -11.00 -25.60 -3.91
CA VAL A 480 -12.14 -25.70 -3.01
C VAL A 480 -13.21 -26.44 -3.80
N GLU A 481 -13.38 -27.73 -3.53
CA GLU A 481 -14.47 -28.52 -4.10
C GLU A 481 -15.79 -27.81 -3.79
N SER A 482 -16.44 -27.31 -4.84
CA SER A 482 -17.76 -26.67 -4.80
C SER A 482 -18.90 -27.66 -4.51
N GLY A 483 -18.61 -28.77 -3.83
CA GLY A 483 -19.57 -29.83 -3.51
C GLY A 483 -20.27 -29.63 -2.17
N ALA A 484 -19.63 -28.99 -1.18
CA ALA A 484 -20.19 -28.92 0.17
C ALA A 484 -21.25 -27.81 0.35
N LEU A 485 -21.16 -26.71 -0.41
CA LEU A 485 -22.12 -25.60 -0.32
C LEU A 485 -23.44 -25.88 -1.07
N VAL A 486 -23.40 -26.72 -2.12
CA VAL A 486 -24.59 -27.10 -2.90
C VAL A 486 -25.53 -28.00 -2.08
N TRP A 487 -25.02 -28.88 -1.23
CA TRP A 487 -25.85 -29.74 -0.38
C TRP A 487 -26.48 -29.00 0.80
N ILE A 488 -25.81 -27.98 1.34
CA ILE A 488 -26.35 -27.14 2.41
C ILE A 488 -27.47 -26.24 1.87
N ALA A 489 -27.32 -25.67 0.67
CA ALA A 489 -28.37 -24.89 0.02
C ALA A 489 -29.59 -25.73 -0.37
N LEU A 490 -29.39 -26.98 -0.83
CA LEU A 490 -30.49 -27.88 -1.19
C LEU A 490 -31.27 -28.40 0.03
N ALA A 491 -30.61 -28.61 1.17
CA ALA A 491 -31.26 -29.05 2.41
C ALA A 491 -32.14 -27.94 3.03
N VAL A 492 -31.71 -26.67 2.94
CA VAL A 492 -32.49 -25.52 3.42
C VAL A 492 -33.72 -25.27 2.55
N LEU A 493 -33.62 -25.47 1.23
CA LEU A 493 -34.74 -25.36 0.29
C LEU A 493 -35.81 -26.47 0.49
N LEU A 494 -35.39 -27.70 0.77
CA LEU A 494 -36.31 -28.81 1.04
C LEU A 494 -36.98 -28.73 2.42
N ALA A 495 -36.29 -28.20 3.44
CA ALA A 495 -36.88 -27.95 4.75
C ALA A 495 -37.91 -26.79 4.72
N GLY A 496 -37.65 -25.74 3.92
CA GLY A 496 -38.59 -24.63 3.72
C GLY A 496 -39.88 -25.04 2.98
N ALA A 497 -39.78 -25.95 2.00
CA ALA A 497 -40.94 -26.45 1.26
C ALA A 497 -41.87 -27.34 2.12
N GLY A 498 -41.32 -28.09 3.08
CA GLY A 498 -42.10 -28.91 4.02
C GLY A 498 -42.94 -28.09 5.01
N ALA A 499 -42.43 -26.95 5.46
CA ALA A 499 -43.13 -26.07 6.40
C ALA A 499 -44.33 -25.33 5.74
N LEU A 500 -44.21 -25.00 4.45
CA LEU A 500 -45.30 -24.37 3.69
C LEU A 500 -46.41 -25.37 3.30
N GLY A 501 -46.07 -26.65 3.09
CA GLY A 501 -47.06 -27.72 2.83
C GLY A 501 -47.91 -28.10 4.05
N ALA A 502 -47.34 -28.08 5.26
CA ALA A 502 -48.07 -28.42 6.49
C ALA A 502 -49.03 -27.29 6.95
N GLY A 503 -48.72 -26.03 6.60
CA GLY A 503 -49.61 -24.88 6.87
C GLY A 503 -50.84 -24.84 5.95
N ALA A 504 -50.71 -25.28 4.70
CA ALA A 504 -51.80 -25.28 3.72
C ALA A 504 -52.86 -26.38 3.99
N LEU A 505 -52.48 -27.51 4.59
CA LEU A 505 -53.41 -28.61 4.91
C LEU A 505 -54.22 -28.41 6.20
N ARG A 506 -53.85 -27.45 7.08
CA ARG A 506 -54.64 -27.12 8.29
C ARG A 506 -55.70 -26.04 8.07
N ARG A 507 -55.68 -25.30 6.95
CA ARG A 507 -56.71 -24.29 6.60
C ARG A 507 -57.92 -24.83 5.84
N VAL A 508 -57.97 -26.13 5.53
CA VAL A 508 -59.07 -26.76 4.77
C VAL A 508 -59.96 -27.67 5.67
N ARG A 509 -59.74 -27.70 6.99
CA ARG A 509 -60.56 -28.49 7.93
C ARG A 509 -60.91 -27.75 9.25
N GLY A 510 -61.20 -26.46 9.17
CA GLY A 510 -61.83 -25.67 10.23
C GLY A 510 -63.13 -25.08 9.72
#